data_AF-A0A0S7CXS8-F1
#
_entry.id   AF-A0A0S7CXS8-F1
#
_cell.length_a   1.000
_cell.length_b   1.000
_cell.length_c   1.000
_cell.angle_alpha   90.00
_cell.angle_beta   90.00
_cell.angle_gamma   90.00
#
_symmetry.space_group_name_H-M   'P 1'
#
loop_
_entity.id
_entity.type
_entity.pdbx_description
1 polymer ?
#
loop_
_entity_poly.entity_id
_entity_poly.type
_entity_poly.pdbx_seq_one_letter_code
_entity_poly.pdbx_strand_id
1 'polypeptide(L)'
;MRLAAPQEQAESLAQASTIVSGAAEAFEQEREARSVDSAIVALRRHTMNVLDAEMEKVRARHGCTAAAEEVEFALRRMVKQLLHIPTVRARELAANGQQDEYVAALEALYGIQVEQPAASPAAECPVDHRQAPQQAESA
;
A
#
# COMPACT_ATOMS: atom_id res chain seq x y z
N MET A 1 -15.55 -22.32 46.41
CA MET A 1 -15.54 -20.85 46.37
C MET A 1 -14.54 -20.43 45.32
N ARG A 2 -14.99 -19.64 44.33
CA ARG A 2 -14.25 -19.20 43.14
C ARG A 2 -13.13 -18.22 43.55
N LEU A 3 -11.86 -18.62 43.42
CA LEU A 3 -10.71 -17.71 43.53
C LEU A 3 -9.83 -17.67 42.28
N ALA A 4 -10.09 -18.52 41.27
CA ALA A 4 -9.34 -18.55 40.00
C ALA A 4 -9.80 -17.52 38.95
N ALA A 5 -10.99 -16.93 39.13
CA ALA A 5 -11.62 -16.05 38.14
C ALA A 5 -10.81 -14.80 37.73
N PRO A 6 -10.01 -14.12 38.59
CA PRO A 6 -9.30 -12.90 38.17
C PRO A 6 -8.05 -13.20 37.31
N GLN A 7 -7.34 -14.29 37.60
CA GLN A 7 -6.11 -14.66 36.89
C GLN A 7 -6.43 -15.27 35.52
N GLU A 8 -7.42 -16.17 35.45
CA GLU A 8 -7.91 -16.71 34.17
C GLU A 8 -8.45 -15.61 33.24
N GLN A 9 -9.10 -14.58 33.79
CA GLN A 9 -9.56 -13.41 33.02
C GLN A 9 -8.39 -12.54 32.55
N ALA A 10 -7.37 -12.30 33.39
CA ALA A 10 -6.19 -11.55 33.01
C ALA A 10 -5.37 -12.26 31.92
N GLU A 11 -5.22 -13.59 32.03
CA GLU A 11 -4.59 -14.44 31.00
C GLU A 11 -5.38 -14.42 29.70
N SER A 12 -6.70 -14.54 29.77
CA SER A 12 -7.58 -14.45 28.60
C SER A 12 -7.50 -13.09 27.91
N LEU A 13 -7.44 -11.99 28.67
CA LEU A 13 -7.28 -10.64 28.12
C LEU A 13 -5.90 -10.43 27.50
N ALA A 14 -4.83 -10.93 28.13
CA ALA A 14 -3.48 -10.88 27.58
C ALA A 14 -3.38 -11.68 26.27
N GLN A 15 -4.00 -12.86 26.22
CA GLN A 15 -4.07 -13.68 25.02
C GLN A 15 -4.88 -12.99 23.91
N ALA A 16 -6.05 -12.42 24.24
CA ALA A 16 -6.85 -11.67 23.28
C ALA A 16 -6.09 -10.45 22.73
N SER A 17 -5.41 -9.68 23.60
CA SER A 17 -4.60 -8.54 23.17
C SER A 17 -3.46 -8.95 22.24
N THR A 18 -2.82 -10.09 22.51
CA THR A 18 -1.75 -10.62 21.65
C THR A 18 -2.27 -10.99 20.25
N ILE A 19 -3.44 -11.65 20.19
CA ILE A 19 -4.09 -12.01 18.92
C ILE A 19 -4.46 -10.75 18.12
N VAL A 20 -5.05 -9.75 18.78
CA VAL A 20 -5.46 -8.50 18.13
C VAL A 20 -4.26 -7.72 17.61
N SER A 21 -3.18 -7.59 18.40
CA SER A 21 -1.96 -6.92 17.96
C SER A 21 -1.35 -7.61 16.74
N GLY A 22 -1.26 -8.94 16.75
CA GLY A 22 -0.76 -9.69 15.58
C GLY A 22 -1.64 -9.55 14.35
N ALA A 23 -2.97 -9.51 14.52
CA ALA A 23 -3.90 -9.28 13.42
C ALA A 23 -3.81 -7.85 12.86
N ALA A 24 -3.62 -6.85 13.72
CA ALA A 24 -3.44 -5.45 13.31
C ALA A 24 -2.14 -5.26 12.53
N GLU A 25 -1.04 -5.85 12.99
CA GLU A 25 0.25 -5.84 12.28
C GLU A 25 0.14 -6.48 10.90
N ALA A 26 -0.53 -7.63 10.79
CA ALA A 26 -0.74 -8.31 9.51
C ALA A 26 -1.63 -7.48 8.55
N PHE A 27 -2.66 -6.81 9.08
CA PHE A 27 -3.54 -5.94 8.29
C PHE A 27 -2.81 -4.73 7.71
N GLU A 28 -1.98 -4.05 8.51
CA GLU A 28 -1.20 -2.91 8.00
C GLU A 28 -0.20 -3.37 6.94
N GLN A 29 0.49 -4.50 7.13
CA GLN A 29 1.40 -5.05 6.11
C GLN A 29 0.68 -5.33 4.78
N GLU A 30 -0.54 -5.88 4.81
CA GLU A 30 -1.32 -6.14 3.60
C GLU A 30 -1.77 -4.82 2.92
N ARG A 31 -2.14 -3.82 3.73
CA ARG A 31 -2.53 -2.49 3.24
C ARG A 31 -1.36 -1.77 2.58
N GLU A 32 -0.18 -1.83 3.19
CA GLU A 32 1.06 -1.27 2.66
C GLU A 32 1.44 -1.93 1.32
N ALA A 33 1.42 -3.27 1.25
CA ALA A 33 1.69 -3.99 0.01
C ALA A 33 0.74 -3.57 -1.14
N ARG A 34 -0.55 -3.37 -0.83
CA ARG A 34 -1.57 -2.95 -1.79
C ARG A 34 -1.35 -1.52 -2.32
N SER A 35 -0.80 -0.63 -1.49
CA SER A 35 -0.49 0.75 -1.90
C SER A 35 0.57 0.78 -3.01
N VAL A 36 1.61 -0.05 -2.88
CA VAL A 36 2.71 -0.12 -3.85
C VAL A 36 2.29 -0.78 -5.15
N ASP A 37 1.49 -1.85 -5.10
CA ASP A 37 0.96 -2.45 -6.33
C ASP A 37 0.07 -1.46 -7.11
N SER A 38 -0.74 -0.65 -6.40
CA SER A 38 -1.55 0.42 -7.01
C SER A 38 -0.65 1.49 -7.66
N ALA A 39 0.45 1.87 -7.01
CA ALA A 39 1.44 2.79 -7.54
C ALA A 39 2.14 2.28 -8.80
N ILE A 40 2.53 0.99 -8.81
CA ILE A 40 3.13 0.33 -9.99
C ILE A 40 2.15 0.35 -11.16
N VAL A 41 0.87 0.01 -10.92
CA VAL A 41 -0.16 0.03 -11.96
C VAL A 41 -0.35 1.45 -12.52
N ALA A 42 -0.38 2.46 -11.65
CA ALA A 42 -0.51 3.86 -12.06
C ALA A 42 0.66 4.32 -12.95
N LEU A 43 1.91 4.02 -12.56
CA LEU A 43 3.10 4.32 -13.35
C LEU A 43 3.07 3.64 -14.73
N ARG A 44 2.73 2.34 -14.76
CA ARG A 44 2.64 1.57 -16.01
C ARG A 44 1.58 2.16 -16.94
N ARG A 45 0.41 2.50 -16.41
CA ARG A 45 -0.67 3.13 -17.17
C ARG A 45 -0.25 4.48 -17.72
N HIS A 46 0.30 5.35 -16.88
CA HIS A 46 0.80 6.66 -17.28
C HIS A 46 1.78 6.54 -18.46
N THR A 47 2.77 5.67 -18.32
CA THR A 47 3.82 5.50 -19.35
C THR A 47 3.28 4.94 -20.65
N MET A 48 2.37 3.95 -20.59
CA MET A 48 1.75 3.39 -21.79
C MET A 48 0.83 4.39 -22.49
N ASN A 49 0.09 5.21 -21.74
CA ASN A 49 -0.74 6.26 -22.32
C ASN A 49 0.09 7.29 -23.10
N VAL A 50 1.27 7.67 -22.58
CA VAL A 50 2.20 8.56 -23.29
C VAL A 50 2.66 7.91 -24.61
N LEU A 51 3.04 6.64 -24.57
CA LEU A 51 3.43 5.91 -25.78
C LEU A 51 2.29 5.84 -26.79
N ASP A 52 1.08 5.47 -26.34
CA ASP A 52 -0.09 5.33 -27.20
C ASP A 52 -0.43 6.67 -27.90
N ALA A 53 -0.32 7.79 -27.16
CA ALA A 53 -0.53 9.13 -27.71
C ALA A 53 0.53 9.51 -28.76
N GLU A 54 1.80 9.18 -28.54
CA GLU A 54 2.85 9.41 -29.54
C GLU A 54 2.68 8.53 -30.78
N MET A 55 2.30 7.26 -30.59
CA MET A 55 2.05 6.36 -31.71
C MET A 55 0.84 6.80 -32.54
N GLU A 56 -0.17 7.42 -31.92
CA GLU A 56 -1.29 8.01 -32.65
C GLU A 56 -0.83 9.15 -33.55
N LYS A 57 0.10 10.00 -33.10
CA LYS A 57 0.69 11.06 -33.94
C LYS A 57 1.49 10.49 -35.10
N VAL A 58 2.22 9.40 -34.87
CA VAL A 58 2.97 8.69 -35.92
C VAL A 58 2.00 8.14 -36.97
N ARG A 59 0.93 7.45 -36.55
CA ARG A 59 -0.10 6.92 -37.44
C ARG A 59 -0.81 8.02 -38.22
N ALA A 60 -1.14 9.14 -37.58
CA ALA A 60 -1.77 10.28 -38.25
C ALA A 60 -0.89 10.89 -39.35
N ARG A 61 0.44 10.87 -39.17
CA ARG A 61 1.39 11.44 -40.13
C ARG A 61 1.83 10.48 -41.23
N HIS A 62 1.99 9.20 -40.91
CA HIS A 62 2.62 8.21 -41.79
C HIS A 62 1.67 7.07 -42.19
N GLY A 63 0.42 7.07 -41.70
CA GLY A 63 -0.54 6.00 -41.90
C GLY A 63 -0.26 4.76 -41.06
N CYS A 64 -1.19 3.81 -41.08
CA CYS A 64 -1.04 2.49 -40.45
C CYS A 64 -0.22 1.58 -41.37
N THR A 65 1.10 1.75 -41.35
CA THR A 65 2.05 0.97 -42.17
C THR A 65 2.75 -0.10 -41.34
N ALA A 66 3.27 -1.14 -42.01
CA ALA A 66 4.08 -2.16 -41.34
C ALA A 66 5.28 -1.57 -40.58
N ALA A 67 5.92 -0.53 -41.13
CA ALA A 67 7.01 0.17 -40.46
C ALA A 67 6.55 0.89 -39.17
N ALA A 68 5.34 1.46 -39.15
CA ALA A 68 4.79 2.09 -37.94
C ALA A 68 4.50 1.05 -36.84
N GLU A 69 4.02 -0.14 -37.22
CA GLU A 69 3.79 -1.25 -36.28
C GLU A 69 5.10 -1.82 -35.71
N GLU A 70 6.15 -1.96 -36.54
CA GLU A 70 7.48 -2.39 -36.07
C GLU A 70 8.07 -1.40 -35.06
N VAL A 71 7.93 -0.10 -35.33
CA VAL A 71 8.35 0.96 -34.41
C VAL A 71 7.55 0.88 -33.11
N GLU A 72 6.23 0.71 -33.18
CA GLU A 72 5.39 0.54 -31.99
C GLU A 72 5.87 -0.63 -31.13
N PHE A 73 6.11 -1.79 -31.74
CA PHE A 73 6.57 -2.98 -31.04
C PHE A 73 7.93 -2.75 -30.36
N ALA A 74 8.88 -2.12 -31.08
CA ALA A 74 10.19 -1.79 -30.54
C ALA A 74 10.09 -0.83 -29.34
N LEU A 75 9.24 0.21 -29.43
CA LEU A 75 9.03 1.17 -28.35
C LEU A 75 8.32 0.54 -27.15
N ARG A 76 7.29 -0.28 -27.35
CA ARG A 76 6.62 -1.02 -26.26
C ARG A 76 7.62 -1.91 -25.52
N ARG A 77 8.51 -2.59 -26.25
CA ARG A 77 9.58 -3.39 -25.64
C ARG A 77 10.55 -2.52 -24.85
N MET A 78 10.97 -1.38 -25.40
CA MET A 78 11.86 -0.45 -24.69
C MET A 78 11.23 0.07 -23.40
N VAL A 79 9.98 0.53 -23.45
CA VAL A 79 9.23 0.99 -22.28
C VAL A 79 9.12 -0.11 -21.22
N LYS A 80 8.83 -1.35 -21.63
CA LYS A 80 8.80 -2.49 -20.70
C LYS A 80 10.13 -2.68 -19.96
N GLN A 81 11.26 -2.52 -20.65
CA GLN A 81 12.57 -2.62 -20.01
C GLN A 81 12.88 -1.44 -19.10
N LEU A 82 12.51 -0.21 -19.50
CA LEU A 82 12.65 0.98 -18.64
C LEU A 82 11.85 0.86 -17.35
N LEU A 83 10.65 0.26 -17.40
CA LEU A 83 9.78 0.07 -16.25
C LEU A 83 10.19 -1.07 -15.32
N HIS A 84 11.19 -1.88 -15.70
CA HIS A 84 11.68 -2.95 -14.84
C HIS A 84 12.28 -2.40 -13.54
N ILE A 85 13.24 -1.47 -13.63
CA ILE A 85 13.95 -0.92 -12.47
C ILE A 85 12.98 -0.21 -11.51
N PRO A 86 12.10 0.72 -11.95
CA PRO A 86 11.14 1.37 -11.06
C PRO A 86 10.22 0.37 -10.35
N THR A 87 9.78 -0.69 -11.05
CA THR A 87 8.91 -1.72 -10.45
C THR A 87 9.65 -2.55 -9.39
N VAL A 88 10.92 -2.89 -9.62
CA VAL A 88 11.74 -3.59 -8.62
C VAL A 88 11.98 -2.68 -7.42
N ARG A 89 12.36 -1.42 -7.64
CA ARG A 89 12.58 -0.43 -6.57
C ARG A 89 11.32 -0.19 -5.74
N ALA A 90 10.15 -0.15 -6.36
CA ALA A 90 8.88 -0.05 -5.65
C ALA A 90 8.71 -1.19 -4.64
N ARG A 91 8.98 -2.44 -5.06
CA ARG A 91 8.88 -3.62 -4.19
C ARG A 91 9.94 -3.66 -3.09
N GLU A 92 11.17 -3.23 -3.40
CA GLU A 92 12.24 -3.10 -2.41
C GLU A 92 11.89 -2.08 -1.32
N LEU A 93 11.38 -0.91 -1.71
CA LEU A 93 10.95 0.12 -0.75
C LEU A 93 9.78 -0.37 0.11
N ALA A 94 8.80 -1.05 -0.48
CA ALA A 94 7.70 -1.67 0.26
C ALA A 94 8.20 -2.66 1.31
N ALA A 95 9.15 -3.52 0.93
CA ALA A 95 9.73 -4.51 1.84
C ALA A 95 10.49 -3.89 3.02
N ASN A 96 10.92 -2.63 2.88
CA ASN A 96 11.59 -1.85 3.93
C ASN A 96 10.64 -0.88 4.67
N GLY A 97 9.33 -0.92 4.40
CA GLY A 97 8.35 0.00 4.99
C GLY A 97 8.45 1.44 4.46
N GLN A 98 9.06 1.65 3.28
CA GLN A 98 9.29 2.95 2.65
C GLN A 98 8.35 3.20 1.45
N GLN A 99 7.17 2.58 1.42
CA GLN A 99 6.19 2.74 0.33
C GLN A 99 5.78 4.20 0.08
N ASP A 100 5.63 5.00 1.13
CA ASP A 100 5.22 6.39 1.01
C ASP A 100 6.26 7.24 0.27
N GLU A 101 7.56 6.92 0.43
CA GLU A 101 8.64 7.58 -0.31
C GLU A 101 8.52 7.32 -1.82
N TYR A 102 8.16 6.09 -2.20
CA TYR A 102 7.93 5.76 -3.60
C TYR A 102 6.70 6.49 -4.17
N VAL A 103 5.59 6.52 -3.42
CA VAL A 103 4.36 7.22 -3.84
C VAL A 103 4.62 8.72 -3.99
N ALA A 104 5.30 9.35 -3.03
CA ALA A 104 5.68 10.75 -3.08
C ALA A 104 6.60 11.06 -4.27
N ALA A 105 7.55 10.16 -4.57
CA ALA A 105 8.42 10.31 -5.74
C ALA A 105 7.64 10.24 -7.06
N LEU A 106 6.63 9.38 -7.17
CA LEU A 106 5.78 9.32 -8.36
C LEU A 106 4.97 10.60 -8.58
N GLU A 107 4.45 11.20 -7.50
CA GLU A 107 3.78 12.49 -7.59
C GLU A 107 4.77 13.60 -7.98
N ALA A 108 5.94 13.66 -7.35
CA ALA A 108 6.93 14.69 -7.62
C ALA A 108 7.52 14.62 -9.05
N LEU A 109 7.76 13.42 -9.57
CA LEU A 109 8.42 13.24 -10.86
C LEU A 109 7.44 13.22 -12.04
N TYR A 110 6.24 12.66 -11.84
CA TYR A 110 5.29 12.39 -12.93
C TYR A 110 3.90 13.00 -12.70
N GLY A 111 3.64 13.60 -11.54
CA GLY A 111 2.31 14.07 -11.16
C GLY A 111 1.29 12.94 -10.98
N ILE A 112 1.76 11.72 -10.68
CA ILE A 112 0.89 10.55 -10.53
C ILE A 112 0.41 10.48 -9.09
N GLN A 113 -0.89 10.70 -8.87
CA GLN A 113 -1.53 10.50 -7.58
C GLN A 113 -2.06 9.08 -7.47
N VAL A 114 -1.66 8.40 -6.40
CA VAL A 114 -2.10 7.04 -6.10
C VAL A 114 -3.04 7.13 -4.91
N GLU A 115 -4.31 6.78 -5.14
CA GLU A 115 -5.29 6.70 -4.06
C GLU A 115 -4.84 5.60 -3.08
N GLN A 116 -4.34 5.99 -1.91
CA GLN A 116 -4.12 5.03 -0.84
C GLN A 116 -5.49 4.64 -0.26
N PRO A 117 -5.74 3.36 0.04
CA PRO A 117 -6.94 2.98 0.78
C PRO A 117 -6.94 3.77 2.09
N ALA A 118 -7.96 4.61 2.27
CA ALA A 118 -8.09 5.50 3.41
C ALA A 118 -7.84 4.70 4.70
N ALA A 119 -6.99 5.24 5.59
CA ALA A 119 -6.86 4.68 6.92
C ALA A 119 -8.25 4.76 7.56
N SER A 120 -8.81 3.60 7.95
CA SER A 120 -9.98 3.62 8.80
C SER A 120 -9.63 4.48 10.03
N PRO A 121 -10.49 5.42 10.42
CA PRO A 121 -10.21 6.28 11.57
C PRO A 121 -9.90 5.37 12.76
N ALA A 122 -8.88 5.74 13.54
CA ALA A 122 -8.51 5.02 14.74
C ALA A 122 -9.78 4.76 15.55
N ALA A 123 -10.13 3.48 15.72
CA ALA A 123 -11.26 3.11 16.54
C ALA A 123 -10.95 3.58 17.97
N GLU A 124 -11.62 4.64 18.43
CA GLU A 124 -11.58 5.02 19.84
C GLU A 124 -12.08 3.82 20.64
N CYS A 125 -11.18 3.22 21.42
CA CYS A 125 -11.55 2.14 22.34
C CYS A 125 -12.66 2.68 23.26
N PRO A 126 -13.88 2.13 23.21
CA PRO A 126 -15.01 2.66 23.96
C PRO A 126 -14.91 2.40 25.47
N VAL A 127 -13.82 1.78 25.93
CA VAL A 127 -13.63 1.35 27.32
C VAL A 127 -12.48 2.15 27.94
N ASP A 128 -12.79 3.11 28.81
CA ASP A 128 -11.81 3.87 29.58
C ASP A 128 -11.25 3.01 30.72
N HIS A 129 -9.99 2.58 30.62
CA HIS A 129 -9.33 1.75 31.62
C HIS A 129 -8.93 2.54 32.89
N ARG A 130 -9.22 3.85 32.99
CA ARG A 130 -8.83 4.70 34.13
C ARG A 130 -9.73 4.60 35.36
N GLN A 131 -10.84 3.88 35.33
CA GLN A 131 -11.74 3.73 36.48
C GLN A 131 -11.74 2.30 37.04
N ALA A 132 -10.66 1.94 37.73
CA ALA A 132 -10.73 0.93 38.79
C ALA A 132 -11.01 1.67 40.11
N PRO A 133 -12.06 1.35 40.89
CA PRO A 133 -12.27 2.01 42.17
C PRO A 133 -11.19 1.53 43.14
N GLN A 134 -10.29 2.45 43.51
CA GLN A 134 -9.55 2.38 44.76
C GLN A 134 -10.56 2.41 45.91
N GLN A 135 -10.76 1.28 46.60
CA GLN A 135 -11.08 1.30 48.02
C GLN A 135 -10.13 0.35 48.73
N ALA A 136 -9.01 0.93 49.17
CA ALA A 136 -8.22 0.43 50.27
C ALA A 136 -9.02 0.66 51.57
N GLU A 137 -9.22 -0.41 52.32
CA GLU A 137 -8.74 -0.56 53.70
C GLU A 137 -8.71 0.73 54.56
N SER A 138 -9.65 0.87 55.50
CA SER A 138 -9.40 1.39 56.85
C SER A 138 -10.61 1.27 57.78
N ALA A 139 -10.35 0.61 58.93
CA ALA A 139 -11.13 0.50 60.17
C ALA A 139 -12.34 -0.47 60.21
#